data_AF-A0A838HGC3-F1
#
_entry.id   AF-A0A838HGC3-F1
#
_cell.length_a   1.000
_cell.length_b   1.000
_cell.length_c   1.000
_cell.angle_alpha   90.00
_cell.angle_beta   90.00
_cell.angle_gamma   90.00
#
_symmetry.space_group_name_H-M   'P 1'
#
loop_
_entity.id
_entity.type
_entity.pdbx_description
1 polymer ?
#
loop_
_entity_poly.entity_id
_entity_poly.type
_entity_poly.pdbx_seq_one_letter_code
_entity_poly.pdbx_strand_id
1 'polypeptide(L)'
;MKAAFQPARPADLELLLELMREFYAHERLTFAPAVARRALRALLLDRGLGRAWVIRDAGEIAGYAVLTFGYSLEFHGRDAFLDELYVREPHRGRGIGTRVLAVLARACRAAGVDALHLEVDRTNTRAQAFYRAWGFRDHDRHLMTRWIGSPPAPPKPSASSSRRGSTSLAQVPPGARRIGDEAVQRATGKAWPEWYRVLKRWDVRKNGHGATARHLREEHGLSPWWSQAVTIRYEWEAGLRKD
;
A
#
# COMPACT_ATOMS: atom_id res chain seq x y z
N MET A 1 5.58 21.24 -24.67
CA MET A 1 5.19 22.17 -23.59
C MET A 1 5.52 21.53 -22.24
N LYS A 2 5.94 22.30 -21.23
CA LYS A 2 6.24 21.78 -19.89
C LYS A 2 4.92 21.51 -19.14
N ALA A 3 4.81 20.38 -18.42
CA ALA A 3 3.65 20.11 -17.55
C ALA A 3 3.34 21.27 -16.58
N ALA A 4 2.08 21.55 -16.30
CA ALA A 4 1.62 22.57 -15.36
C ALA A 4 1.06 21.92 -14.09
N PHE A 5 1.21 22.60 -12.96
CA PHE A 5 0.73 22.15 -11.65
C PHE A 5 -0.20 23.23 -11.09
N GLN A 6 -1.50 22.97 -11.16
CA GLN A 6 -2.53 23.95 -10.82
C GLN A 6 -3.12 23.61 -9.45
N PRO A 7 -3.08 24.51 -8.46
CA PRO A 7 -3.78 24.29 -7.20
C PRO A 7 -5.26 24.01 -7.47
N ALA A 8 -5.75 22.89 -6.95
CA ALA A 8 -7.13 22.50 -7.12
C ALA A 8 -8.08 23.41 -6.33
N ARG A 9 -9.28 23.58 -6.87
CA ARG A 9 -10.37 24.36 -6.31
C ARG A 9 -11.56 23.43 -6.04
N PRO A 10 -12.55 23.86 -5.25
CA PRO A 10 -13.78 23.08 -5.04
C PRO A 10 -14.49 22.66 -6.34
N ALA A 11 -14.35 23.45 -7.42
CA ALA A 11 -14.89 23.13 -8.73
C ALA A 11 -14.21 21.92 -9.41
N ASP A 12 -13.00 21.54 -8.99
CA ASP A 12 -12.25 20.41 -9.54
C ASP A 12 -12.63 19.06 -8.86
N LEU A 13 -13.64 19.06 -7.98
CA LEU A 13 -14.01 17.88 -7.18
C LEU A 13 -14.29 16.64 -8.04
N GLU A 14 -15.09 16.76 -9.10
CA GLU A 14 -15.43 15.59 -9.95
C GLU A 14 -14.20 15.06 -10.69
N LEU A 15 -13.35 15.95 -11.19
CA LEU A 15 -12.10 15.58 -11.86
C LEU A 15 -11.16 14.85 -10.92
N LEU A 16 -11.00 15.34 -9.69
CA LEU A 16 -10.14 14.70 -8.70
C LEU A 16 -10.71 13.36 -8.23
N LEU A 17 -12.04 13.20 -8.14
CA LEU A 17 -12.67 11.90 -7.84
C LEU A 17 -12.42 10.88 -8.96
N GLU A 18 -12.43 11.30 -10.22
CA GLU A 18 -12.05 10.45 -11.35
C GLU A 18 -10.60 9.96 -11.22
N LEU A 19 -9.67 10.89 -10.99
CA LEU A 19 -8.25 10.57 -10.84
C LEU A 19 -7.96 9.71 -9.60
N MET A 20 -8.64 9.97 -8.48
CA MET A 20 -8.55 9.17 -7.26
C MET A 20 -9.05 7.75 -7.48
N ARG A 21 -10.14 7.57 -8.24
CA ARG A 21 -10.64 6.25 -8.63
C ARG A 21 -9.62 5.50 -9.50
N GLU A 22 -8.99 6.17 -10.45
CA GLU A 22 -7.92 5.58 -11.28
C GLU A 22 -6.70 5.18 -10.44
N PHE A 23 -6.28 6.06 -9.53
CA PHE A 23 -5.20 5.78 -8.58
C PHE A 23 -5.53 4.56 -7.72
N TYR A 24 -6.73 4.48 -7.16
CA TYR A 24 -7.12 3.38 -6.28
C TYR A 24 -7.21 2.06 -7.05
N ALA A 25 -7.67 2.08 -8.29
CA ALA A 25 -7.61 0.91 -9.16
C ALA A 25 -6.15 0.46 -9.42
N HIS A 26 -5.22 1.40 -9.61
CA HIS A 26 -3.79 1.10 -9.80
C HIS A 26 -3.15 0.49 -8.55
N GLU A 27 -3.39 1.08 -7.38
CA GLU A 27 -2.86 0.64 -6.08
C GLU A 27 -3.65 -0.53 -5.47
N ARG A 28 -4.70 -1.01 -6.16
CA ARG A 28 -5.61 -2.07 -5.67
C ARG A 28 -6.29 -1.73 -4.35
N LEU A 29 -6.60 -0.45 -4.17
CA LEU A 29 -7.34 0.11 -3.04
C LEU A 29 -8.85 0.08 -3.31
N THR A 30 -9.62 0.08 -2.24
CA THR A 30 -11.09 0.12 -2.33
C THR A 30 -11.57 1.55 -2.53
N PHE A 31 -12.25 1.80 -3.65
CA PHE A 31 -12.89 3.10 -3.90
C PHE A 31 -14.35 3.08 -3.45
N ALA A 32 -14.66 3.82 -2.39
CA ALA A 32 -16.03 4.04 -1.90
C ALA A 32 -16.47 5.48 -2.26
N PRO A 33 -17.28 5.70 -3.31
CA PRO A 33 -17.50 7.03 -3.89
C PRO A 33 -17.99 8.08 -2.89
N ALA A 34 -18.95 7.73 -2.02
CA ALA A 34 -19.49 8.65 -1.03
C ALA A 34 -18.45 9.06 0.03
N VAL A 35 -17.59 8.12 0.45
CA VAL A 35 -16.53 8.38 1.44
C VAL A 35 -15.43 9.25 0.83
N ALA A 36 -14.97 8.88 -0.37
CA ALA A 36 -13.98 9.65 -1.13
C ALA A 36 -14.46 11.08 -1.39
N ARG A 37 -15.70 11.25 -1.88
CA ARG A 37 -16.30 12.58 -2.11
C ARG A 37 -16.34 13.43 -0.85
N ARG A 38 -16.77 12.85 0.27
CA ARG A 38 -16.82 13.57 1.55
C ARG A 38 -15.43 14.04 1.99
N ALA A 39 -14.45 13.14 1.97
CA ALA A 39 -13.08 13.45 2.39
C ALA A 39 -12.43 14.51 1.49
N LEU A 40 -12.48 14.31 0.17
CA LEU A 40 -11.88 15.22 -0.80
C LEU A 40 -12.56 16.59 -0.81
N ARG A 41 -13.90 16.65 -0.69
CA ARG A 41 -14.62 17.93 -0.55
C ARG A 41 -14.18 18.68 0.70
N ALA A 42 -13.99 18.01 1.84
CA ALA A 42 -13.51 18.64 3.06
C ALA A 42 -12.11 19.23 2.86
N LEU A 43 -11.18 18.45 2.28
CA LEU A 43 -9.83 18.92 1.94
C LEU A 43 -9.82 20.16 1.02
N LEU A 44 -10.70 20.19 0.01
CA LEU A 44 -10.78 21.32 -0.94
C LEU A 44 -11.37 22.59 -0.33
N LEU A 45 -12.18 22.47 0.73
CA LEU A 45 -12.84 23.60 1.40
C LEU A 45 -12.02 24.13 2.59
N ASP A 46 -11.32 23.25 3.30
CA ASP A 46 -10.54 23.63 4.49
C ASP A 46 -9.03 23.63 4.19
N ARG A 47 -8.48 24.85 4.14
CA ARG A 47 -7.05 25.08 3.94
C ARG A 47 -6.18 24.71 5.15
N GLY A 48 -6.76 24.37 6.30
CA GLY A 48 -6.05 23.78 7.43
C GLY A 48 -5.71 22.32 7.21
N LEU A 49 -6.52 21.58 6.45
CA LEU A 49 -6.34 20.14 6.23
C LEU A 49 -5.24 19.82 5.22
N GLY A 50 -5.09 20.64 4.18
CA GLY A 50 -4.12 20.37 3.12
C GLY A 50 -4.42 21.06 1.80
N ARG A 51 -3.78 20.62 0.73
CA ARG A 51 -3.91 21.14 -0.64
C ARG A 51 -3.87 20.00 -1.64
N ALA A 52 -4.54 20.18 -2.76
CA ALA A 52 -4.41 19.29 -3.92
C ALA A 52 -3.98 20.08 -5.16
N TRP A 53 -3.37 19.39 -6.12
CA TRP A 53 -2.99 19.96 -7.41
C TRP A 53 -3.46 19.05 -8.54
N VAL A 54 -4.01 19.67 -9.60
CA VAL A 54 -4.21 19.02 -10.89
C VAL A 54 -2.91 19.15 -11.69
N ILE A 55 -2.44 18.03 -12.23
CA ILE A 55 -1.26 17.95 -13.08
C ILE A 55 -1.74 17.93 -14.53
N ARG A 56 -1.27 18.88 -15.34
CA ARG A 56 -1.51 18.89 -16.79
C ARG A 56 -0.22 18.71 -17.55
N ASP A 57 -0.20 17.85 -18.56
CA ASP A 57 0.96 17.70 -19.46
C ASP A 57 0.50 17.99 -20.89
N ALA A 58 1.15 18.96 -21.54
CA ALA A 58 0.74 19.47 -22.86
C ALA A 58 -0.75 19.86 -22.99
N GLY A 59 -1.39 20.30 -21.89
CA GLY A 59 -2.80 20.69 -21.84
C GLY A 59 -3.75 19.59 -21.36
N GLU A 60 -3.32 18.33 -21.47
CA GLU A 60 -4.10 17.16 -21.05
C GLU A 60 -3.98 16.90 -19.55
N ILE A 61 -5.00 16.28 -18.95
CA ILE A 61 -4.97 15.85 -17.55
C ILE A 61 -4.03 14.66 -17.41
N ALA A 62 -2.90 14.89 -16.74
CA ALA A 62 -1.86 13.90 -16.53
C ALA A 62 -1.95 13.23 -15.15
N GLY A 63 -2.63 13.82 -14.17
CA GLY A 63 -2.71 13.27 -12.82
C GLY A 63 -3.04 14.31 -11.75
N TYR A 64 -2.77 13.96 -10.50
CA TYR A 64 -2.95 14.85 -9.35
C TYR A 64 -1.96 14.54 -8.23
N ALA A 65 -1.84 15.48 -7.29
CA ALA A 65 -1.10 15.30 -6.05
C ALA A 65 -1.89 15.86 -4.88
N VAL A 66 -1.81 15.21 -3.72
CA VAL A 66 -2.45 15.61 -2.47
C VAL A 66 -1.39 15.76 -1.39
N LEU A 67 -1.46 16.89 -0.68
CA LEU A 67 -0.65 17.20 0.47
C LEU A 67 -1.59 17.43 1.66
N THR A 68 -1.40 16.72 2.76
CA THR A 68 -2.13 16.91 4.01
C THR A 68 -1.22 17.55 5.06
N PHE A 69 -1.78 18.31 6.00
CA PHE A 69 -1.02 18.97 7.06
C PHE A 69 -1.27 18.32 8.42
N GLY A 70 -0.23 18.31 9.25
CA GLY A 70 -0.28 17.83 10.61
C GLY A 70 0.52 18.72 11.57
N TYR A 71 0.78 18.17 12.76
CA TYR A 71 1.65 18.79 13.76
C TYR A 71 2.38 17.70 14.54
N SER A 72 3.70 17.84 14.65
CA SER A 72 4.57 16.88 15.32
C SER A 72 5.66 17.61 16.11
N LEU A 73 5.80 17.23 17.39
CA LEU A 73 6.91 17.71 18.22
C LEU A 73 8.26 17.14 17.76
N GLU A 74 8.27 15.91 17.24
CA GLU A 74 9.47 15.29 16.68
C GLU A 74 9.96 16.02 15.42
N PHE A 75 9.03 16.61 14.66
CA PHE A 75 9.33 17.38 13.45
C PHE A 75 9.19 18.89 13.65
N HIS A 76 9.34 19.34 14.90
CA HIS A 76 9.49 20.74 15.30
C HIS A 76 8.30 21.67 14.99
N GLY A 77 7.11 21.13 14.78
CA GLY A 77 5.91 21.92 14.59
C GLY A 77 5.05 21.37 13.47
N ARG A 78 4.67 22.24 12.53
CA ARG A 78 3.81 21.84 11.42
C ARG A 78 4.59 20.94 10.47
N ASP A 79 4.04 19.77 10.21
CA ASP A 79 4.52 18.83 9.21
C ASP A 79 3.48 18.66 8.08
N ALA A 80 3.86 17.92 7.04
CA ALA A 80 2.96 17.57 5.96
C ALA A 80 3.20 16.14 5.49
N PHE A 81 2.17 15.55 4.89
CA PHE A 81 2.22 14.25 4.24
C PHE A 81 1.93 14.42 2.75
N LEU A 82 2.80 13.88 1.89
CA LEU A 82 2.45 13.59 0.50
C LEU A 82 1.56 12.35 0.53
N ASP A 83 0.25 12.60 0.67
CA ASP A 83 -0.79 11.60 0.86
C ASP A 83 -0.99 10.77 -0.43
N GLU A 84 -1.15 11.46 -1.57
CA GLU A 84 -1.36 10.79 -2.86
C GLU A 84 -0.58 11.50 -3.96
N LEU A 85 0.09 10.73 -4.81
CA LEU A 85 0.71 11.20 -6.04
C LEU A 85 0.43 10.21 -7.17
N TYR A 86 -0.44 10.61 -8.08
CA TYR A 86 -0.79 9.80 -9.23
C TYR A 86 -0.48 10.54 -10.53
N VAL A 87 0.21 9.84 -11.43
CA VAL A 87 0.42 10.26 -12.82
C VAL A 87 -0.08 9.13 -13.70
N ARG A 88 -0.98 9.43 -14.63
CA ARG A 88 -1.49 8.51 -15.63
C ARG A 88 -0.34 7.93 -16.45
N GLU A 89 -0.46 6.66 -16.81
CA GLU A 89 0.61 5.89 -17.46
C GLU A 89 1.22 6.57 -18.70
N PRO A 90 0.44 7.16 -19.63
CA PRO A 90 0.99 7.82 -20.82
C PRO A 90 1.91 9.03 -20.53
N HIS A 91 1.84 9.60 -19.33
CA HIS A 91 2.63 10.77 -18.93
C HIS A 91 3.80 10.42 -18.01
N ARG A 92 3.97 9.15 -17.65
CA ARG A 92 5.08 8.68 -16.79
C ARG A 92 6.42 8.75 -17.51
N GLY A 93 7.51 8.73 -16.75
CA GLY A 93 8.87 8.80 -17.32
C GLY A 93 9.30 10.18 -17.86
N ARG A 94 8.41 11.19 -17.81
CA ARG A 94 8.67 12.55 -18.30
C ARG A 94 9.17 13.54 -17.25
N GLY A 95 9.67 13.05 -16.12
CA GLY A 95 10.14 13.89 -14.99
C GLY A 95 9.04 14.65 -14.24
N ILE A 96 7.75 14.31 -14.45
CA ILE A 96 6.62 14.98 -13.79
C ILE A 96 6.70 14.83 -12.26
N GLY A 97 7.01 13.63 -11.74
CA GLY A 97 7.11 13.39 -10.30
C GLY A 97 8.12 14.32 -9.61
N THR A 98 9.33 14.48 -10.18
CA THR A 98 10.35 15.40 -9.66
C THR A 98 9.83 16.83 -9.58
N ARG A 99 9.05 17.25 -10.58
CA ARG A 99 8.50 18.60 -10.65
C ARG A 99 7.33 18.79 -9.68
N VAL A 100 6.54 17.75 -9.42
CA VAL A 100 5.55 17.74 -8.33
C VAL A 100 6.25 17.96 -7.00
N LEU A 101 7.29 17.18 -6.68
CA LEU A 101 8.02 17.34 -5.40
C LEU A 101 8.55 18.76 -5.22
N ALA A 102 9.08 19.39 -6.27
CA ALA A 102 9.50 20.79 -6.23
C ALA A 102 8.35 21.79 -5.98
N VAL A 103 7.14 21.51 -6.49
CA VAL A 103 5.93 22.31 -6.20
C VAL A 103 5.51 22.12 -4.75
N LEU A 104 5.46 20.89 -4.26
CA LEU A 104 5.10 20.56 -2.89
C LEU A 104 6.09 21.18 -1.90
N ALA A 105 7.40 21.12 -2.17
CA ALA A 105 8.43 21.76 -1.34
C ALA A 105 8.21 23.28 -1.16
N ARG A 106 7.77 23.96 -2.22
CA ARG A 106 7.45 25.39 -2.15
C ARG A 106 6.16 25.63 -1.35
N ALA A 107 5.16 24.78 -1.54
CA ALA A 107 3.91 24.84 -0.79
C ALA A 107 4.15 24.60 0.72
N CYS A 108 4.97 23.61 1.08
CA CYS A 108 5.39 23.34 2.45
C CYS A 108 6.08 24.56 3.07
N ARG A 109 7.11 25.11 2.40
CA ARG A 109 7.80 26.31 2.90
C ARG A 109 6.87 27.50 3.10
N ALA A 110 5.97 27.75 2.16
CA ALA A 110 4.99 28.83 2.27
C ALA A 110 3.96 28.61 3.41
N ALA A 111 3.74 27.36 3.81
CA ALA A 111 2.82 26.98 4.89
C ALA A 111 3.50 26.87 6.27
N GLY A 112 4.82 27.12 6.36
CA GLY A 112 5.60 26.93 7.58
C GLY A 112 5.74 25.45 7.98
N VAL A 113 5.82 24.56 6.99
CA VAL A 113 6.02 23.12 7.19
C VAL A 113 7.52 22.81 7.22
N ASP A 114 7.98 22.17 8.29
CA ASP A 114 9.39 21.82 8.48
C ASP A 114 9.75 20.42 7.98
N ALA A 115 8.79 19.49 7.95
CA ALA A 115 8.99 18.13 7.46
C ALA A 115 7.89 17.70 6.48
N LEU A 116 8.30 17.00 5.42
CA LEU A 116 7.42 16.34 4.47
C LEU A 116 7.62 14.83 4.56
N HIS A 117 6.53 14.11 4.78
CA HIS A 117 6.49 12.67 4.91
C HIS A 117 5.79 12.02 3.71
N LEU A 118 6.01 10.72 3.51
CA LEU A 118 5.30 9.91 2.54
C LEU A 118 5.35 8.44 2.95
N GLU A 119 4.45 7.67 2.36
CA GLU A 119 4.51 6.21 2.38
C GLU A 119 4.96 5.68 1.01
N VAL A 120 5.78 4.64 1.04
CA VAL A 120 6.17 3.91 -0.15
C VAL A 120 6.22 2.43 0.18
N ASP A 121 5.67 1.60 -0.70
CA ASP A 121 5.70 0.15 -0.51
C ASP A 121 7.15 -0.34 -0.39
N ARG A 122 7.39 -1.24 0.57
CA ARG A 122 8.72 -1.80 0.88
C ARG A 122 9.34 -2.53 -0.31
N THR A 123 8.51 -3.04 -1.23
CA THR A 123 8.92 -3.73 -2.47
C THR A 123 9.15 -2.78 -3.64
N ASN A 124 8.66 -1.54 -3.57
CA ASN A 124 8.80 -0.55 -4.63
C ASN A 124 10.16 0.18 -4.56
N THR A 125 11.23 -0.57 -4.84
CA THR A 125 12.62 -0.07 -4.78
C THR A 125 12.86 1.13 -5.69
N ARG A 126 12.18 1.19 -6.84
CA ARG A 126 12.27 2.34 -7.77
C ARG A 126 11.71 3.61 -7.16
N ALA A 127 10.52 3.56 -6.54
CA ALA A 127 9.95 4.73 -5.88
C ALA A 127 10.77 5.14 -4.65
N GLN A 128 11.26 4.18 -3.87
CA GLN A 128 12.18 4.45 -2.76
C GLN A 128 13.44 5.18 -3.22
N ALA A 129 14.11 4.70 -4.30
CA ALA A 129 15.29 5.36 -4.85
C ALA A 129 14.97 6.78 -5.34
N PHE A 130 13.81 6.97 -5.98
CA PHE A 130 13.34 8.29 -6.42
C PHE A 130 13.16 9.26 -5.25
N TYR A 131 12.50 8.86 -4.17
CA TYR A 131 12.29 9.71 -3.00
C TYR A 131 13.58 9.96 -2.22
N ARG A 132 14.44 8.95 -2.05
CA ARG A 132 15.76 9.10 -1.41
C ARG A 132 16.65 10.08 -2.17
N ALA A 133 16.64 10.06 -3.50
CA ALA A 133 17.36 11.03 -4.32
C ALA A 133 16.86 12.47 -4.13
N TRP A 134 15.64 12.64 -3.63
CA TRP A 134 15.07 13.95 -3.28
C TRP A 134 15.27 14.32 -1.80
N GLY A 135 16.00 13.51 -1.04
CA GLY A 135 16.35 13.79 0.35
C GLY A 135 15.43 13.19 1.40
N PHE A 136 14.39 12.42 1.01
CA PHE A 136 13.62 11.63 1.97
C PHE A 136 14.51 10.56 2.61
N ARG A 137 14.34 10.37 3.93
CA ARG A 137 15.09 9.38 4.71
C ARG A 137 14.12 8.40 5.34
N ASP A 138 14.55 7.15 5.43
CA ASP A 138 13.83 6.14 6.20
C ASP A 138 14.03 6.41 7.69
N HIS A 139 12.98 6.19 8.48
CA HIS A 139 13.00 6.38 9.94
C HIS A 139 13.02 5.06 10.71
N ASP A 140 13.07 3.91 10.01
CA ASP A 140 13.08 2.55 10.60
C ASP A 140 11.98 2.34 11.64
N ARG A 141 10.77 2.82 11.31
CA ARG A 141 9.55 2.67 12.13
C ARG A 141 8.43 2.08 11.31
N HIS A 142 7.51 1.41 11.99
CA HIS A 142 6.29 0.91 11.37
C HIS A 142 5.17 1.96 11.45
N LEU A 143 4.54 2.25 10.32
CA LEU A 143 3.23 2.89 10.34
C LEU A 143 2.19 1.83 10.78
N MET A 144 1.47 2.14 11.86
CA MET A 144 0.45 1.26 12.41
C MET A 144 -0.86 2.03 12.51
N THR A 145 -1.93 1.46 11.95
CA THR A 145 -3.24 2.10 11.88
C THR A 145 -4.27 1.31 12.68
N ARG A 146 -4.88 1.97 13.67
CA ARG A 146 -6.11 1.51 14.32
C ARG A 146 -7.24 2.46 13.93
N TRP A 147 -8.27 1.92 13.29
CA TRP A 147 -9.47 2.68 12.99
C TRP A 147 -10.21 3.03 14.29
N ILE A 148 -10.40 4.32 14.56
CA ILE A 148 -11.16 4.82 15.72
C ILE A 148 -12.67 4.78 15.44
N GLY A 149 -13.07 5.19 14.23
CA GLY A 149 -14.41 4.96 13.69
C GLY A 149 -14.50 3.63 12.92
N SER A 150 -15.65 3.33 12.32
CA SER A 150 -15.78 2.16 11.45
C SER A 150 -14.91 2.33 10.20
N PRO A 151 -14.07 1.33 9.84
CA PRO A 151 -13.39 1.35 8.56
C PRO A 151 -14.43 1.37 7.43
N PRO A 152 -14.10 1.95 6.26
CA PRO A 152 -14.97 1.83 5.10
C PRO A 152 -15.21 0.34 4.82
N ALA A 153 -16.47 -0.02 4.54
CA ALA A 153 -16.83 -1.40 4.24
C ALA A 153 -15.98 -1.90 3.07
N PRO A 154 -15.40 -3.12 3.15
CA PRO A 154 -14.72 -3.70 2.01
C PRO A 154 -15.69 -3.78 0.83
N PRO A 155 -15.19 -3.69 -0.41
CA PRO A 155 -16.03 -3.75 -1.59
C PRO A 155 -16.73 -5.11 -1.59
N LYS A 156 -18.03 -5.12 -1.89
CA LYS A 156 -18.72 -6.38 -2.18
C LYS A 156 -17.94 -7.06 -3.31
N PRO A 157 -17.57 -8.34 -3.19
CA PRO A 157 -16.83 -9.01 -4.25
C PRO A 157 -17.64 -8.89 -5.54
N SER A 158 -17.09 -8.17 -6.52
CA SER A 158 -17.64 -8.15 -7.86
C SER A 158 -17.50 -9.55 -8.43
N ALA A 159 -18.60 -10.13 -8.91
CA ALA A 159 -18.61 -11.38 -9.63
C ALA A 159 -17.91 -11.20 -10.99
N SER A 160 -16.58 -11.11 -11.00
CA SER A 160 -15.72 -11.31 -12.17
C SER A 160 -14.26 -10.96 -11.87
N SER A 161 -13.39 -11.76 -12.48
CA SER A 161 -11.95 -11.59 -12.66
C SER A 161 -11.03 -12.14 -11.55
N SER A 162 -10.62 -13.35 -11.87
CA SER A 162 -9.45 -14.10 -11.47
C SER A 162 -8.10 -13.37 -11.71
N ARG A 163 -7.13 -13.72 -10.84
CA ARG A 163 -5.67 -13.85 -11.06
C ARG A 163 -4.78 -12.59 -11.22
N ARG A 164 -3.86 -12.40 -10.26
CA ARG A 164 -2.38 -12.62 -10.31
C ARG A 164 -1.55 -11.63 -9.44
N GLY A 165 -0.87 -12.19 -8.43
CA GLY A 165 0.59 -12.14 -8.17
C GLY A 165 1.29 -10.84 -7.72
N SER A 166 1.88 -10.86 -6.52
CA SER A 166 3.30 -10.48 -6.23
C SER A 166 3.57 -10.66 -4.72
N THR A 167 4.71 -11.25 -4.37
CA THR A 167 5.06 -11.79 -3.04
C THR A 167 6.29 -11.08 -2.49
N SER A 168 6.28 -10.64 -1.22
CA SER A 168 7.49 -10.28 -0.46
C SER A 168 7.37 -10.62 1.03
N LEU A 169 8.53 -10.84 1.66
CA LEU A 169 8.87 -11.70 2.79
C LEU A 169 8.40 -11.28 4.21
N ALA A 170 7.30 -10.55 4.37
CA ALA A 170 6.85 -10.06 5.69
C ALA A 170 5.61 -10.77 6.29
N GLN A 171 5.19 -11.91 5.73
CA GLN A 171 3.89 -12.51 6.00
C GLN A 171 3.97 -13.71 6.97
N VAL A 172 3.89 -13.46 8.28
CA VAL A 172 3.26 -14.44 9.19
C VAL A 172 1.75 -14.19 9.09
N PRO A 173 0.93 -15.12 8.56
CA PRO A 173 -0.51 -14.93 8.50
C PRO A 173 -1.10 -14.83 9.91
N PRO A 174 -1.78 -13.73 10.27
CA PRO A 174 -2.55 -13.67 11.50
C PRO A 174 -3.60 -14.78 11.47
N GLY A 175 -3.66 -15.61 12.51
CA GLY A 175 -4.69 -16.64 12.63
C GLY A 175 -4.38 -17.99 11.99
N ALA A 176 -3.15 -18.28 11.54
CA ALA A 176 -2.80 -19.62 11.06
C ALA A 176 -3.10 -20.75 12.09
N ARG A 177 -3.02 -20.46 13.40
CA ARG A 177 -3.45 -21.38 14.48
C ARG A 177 -4.95 -21.70 14.47
N ARG A 178 -5.78 -20.81 13.92
CA ARG A 178 -7.24 -20.89 13.95
C ARG A 178 -7.84 -21.44 12.64
N ILE A 179 -7.01 -21.87 11.70
CA ILE A 179 -7.46 -22.45 10.43
C ILE A 179 -7.92 -23.90 10.69
N GLY A 180 -9.22 -24.14 10.54
CA GLY A 180 -9.79 -25.49 10.62
C GLY A 180 -9.47 -26.38 9.42
N ASP A 181 -9.57 -27.69 9.62
CA ASP A 181 -9.25 -28.74 8.66
C ASP A 181 -9.98 -28.57 7.32
N GLU A 182 -11.26 -28.20 7.34
CA GLU A 182 -12.01 -27.99 6.11
C GLU A 182 -11.48 -26.81 5.28
N ALA A 183 -11.01 -25.74 5.95
CA ALA A 183 -10.51 -24.56 5.27
C ALA A 183 -9.19 -24.87 4.54
N VAL A 184 -8.29 -25.64 5.17
CA VAL A 184 -7.04 -26.07 4.54
C VAL A 184 -7.30 -27.09 3.43
N GLN A 185 -8.23 -28.04 3.63
CA GLN A 185 -8.59 -29.03 2.60
C GLN A 185 -9.16 -28.34 1.36
N ARG A 186 -10.13 -27.42 1.54
CA ARG A 186 -10.75 -26.69 0.43
C ARG A 186 -9.73 -25.86 -0.37
N ALA A 187 -8.75 -25.29 0.31
CA ALA A 187 -7.83 -24.35 -0.32
C ALA A 187 -6.52 -24.97 -0.86
N THR A 188 -6.12 -26.13 -0.34
CA THR A 188 -4.83 -26.76 -0.66
C THR A 188 -4.98 -28.19 -1.19
N GLY A 189 -6.18 -28.75 -1.15
CA GLY A 189 -6.45 -30.14 -1.54
C GLY A 189 -5.98 -31.20 -0.53
N LYS A 190 -5.47 -30.80 0.63
CA LYS A 190 -4.97 -31.69 1.70
C LYS A 190 -5.36 -31.20 3.09
N ALA A 191 -5.63 -32.15 3.98
CA ALA A 191 -5.93 -31.87 5.37
C ALA A 191 -4.62 -31.69 6.17
N TRP A 192 -4.73 -31.18 7.40
CA TRP A 192 -3.56 -30.97 8.27
C TRP A 192 -2.69 -32.22 8.47
N PRO A 193 -3.25 -33.42 8.75
CA PRO A 193 -2.43 -34.62 8.91
C PRO A 193 -1.64 -34.98 7.64
N GLU A 194 -2.18 -34.69 6.45
CA GLU A 194 -1.48 -34.91 5.19
C GLU A 194 -0.32 -33.93 4.99
N TRP A 195 -0.55 -32.64 5.26
CA TRP A 195 0.51 -31.64 5.23
C TRP A 195 1.62 -31.95 6.23
N TYR A 196 1.28 -32.44 7.43
CA TYR A 196 2.28 -32.78 8.43
C TYR A 196 3.13 -33.97 8.00
N ARG A 197 2.59 -34.93 7.25
CA ARG A 197 3.38 -36.01 6.65
C ARG A 197 4.34 -35.49 5.58
N VAL A 198 3.89 -34.56 4.74
CA VAL A 198 4.74 -33.89 3.74
C VAL A 198 5.89 -33.16 4.44
N LEU A 199 5.58 -32.33 5.44
CA LEU A 199 6.55 -31.51 6.16
C LEU A 199 7.52 -32.32 7.02
N LYS A 200 7.06 -33.43 7.62
CA LYS A 200 7.95 -34.38 8.31
C LYS A 200 8.96 -35.02 7.36
N ARG A 201 8.52 -35.42 6.15
CA ARG A 201 9.43 -35.98 5.13
C ARG A 201 10.42 -34.95 4.60
N TRP A 202 9.99 -33.70 4.48
CA TRP A 202 10.84 -32.59 4.05
C TRP A 202 11.90 -32.19 5.09
N ASP A 203 11.70 -32.49 6.38
CA ASP A 203 12.56 -32.04 7.49
C ASP A 203 12.66 -30.50 7.59
N VAL A 204 11.60 -29.89 8.13
CA VAL A 204 11.50 -28.44 8.31
C VAL A 204 12.60 -27.89 9.23
N ARG A 205 13.07 -28.66 10.23
CA ARG A 205 14.12 -28.21 11.16
C ARG A 205 15.45 -28.03 10.42
N LYS A 206 15.77 -28.95 9.52
CA LYS A 206 16.99 -28.88 8.71
C LYS A 206 16.93 -27.81 7.63
N ASN A 207 15.79 -27.67 6.94
CA ASN A 207 15.67 -26.78 5.78
C ASN A 207 15.27 -25.35 6.13
N GLY A 208 14.67 -25.15 7.30
CA GLY A 208 14.20 -23.85 7.77
C GLY A 208 12.94 -23.35 7.06
N HIS A 209 12.39 -22.28 7.62
CA HIS A 209 11.10 -21.71 7.25
C HIS A 209 11.00 -21.33 5.76
N GLY A 210 11.94 -20.51 5.26
CA GLY A 210 11.86 -19.94 3.92
C GLY A 210 11.99 -20.99 2.80
N ALA A 211 12.85 -21.98 3.00
CA ALA A 211 13.00 -23.10 2.06
C ALA A 211 11.76 -24.01 2.09
N THR A 212 11.18 -24.23 3.26
CA THR A 212 9.95 -25.01 3.42
C THR A 212 8.75 -24.36 2.72
N ALA A 213 8.53 -23.06 2.95
CA ALA A 213 7.48 -22.32 2.26
C ALA A 213 7.71 -22.26 0.74
N ARG A 214 8.96 -22.31 0.27
CA ARG A 214 9.28 -22.40 -1.16
C ARG A 214 8.96 -23.78 -1.73
N HIS A 215 9.40 -24.84 -1.07
CA HIS A 215 9.11 -26.23 -1.45
C HIS A 215 7.60 -26.49 -1.59
N LEU A 216 6.79 -25.99 -0.64
CA LEU A 216 5.33 -26.08 -0.73
C LEU A 216 4.73 -25.36 -1.95
N ARG A 217 5.35 -24.28 -2.43
CA ARG A 217 4.88 -23.58 -3.65
C ARG A 217 5.26 -24.36 -4.90
N GLU A 218 6.53 -24.77 -4.97
CA GLU A 218 7.13 -25.32 -6.19
C GLU A 218 6.69 -26.76 -6.43
N GLU A 219 6.72 -27.61 -5.39
CA GLU A 219 6.43 -29.04 -5.50
C GLU A 219 4.97 -29.39 -5.24
N HIS A 220 4.24 -28.51 -4.55
CA HIS A 220 2.87 -28.78 -4.13
C HIS A 220 1.85 -27.73 -4.59
N GLY A 221 2.27 -26.71 -5.34
CA GLY A 221 1.38 -25.74 -5.96
C GLY A 221 0.63 -24.83 -4.99
N LEU A 222 1.08 -24.72 -3.73
CA LEU A 222 0.41 -23.86 -2.75
C LEU A 222 0.56 -22.38 -3.13
N SER A 223 -0.46 -21.60 -2.81
CA SER A 223 -0.36 -20.14 -2.92
C SER A 223 0.67 -19.62 -1.91
N PRO A 224 1.29 -18.44 -2.14
CA PRO A 224 2.27 -17.86 -1.22
C PRO A 224 1.78 -17.77 0.23
N TRP A 225 0.50 -17.44 0.42
CA TRP A 225 -0.12 -17.37 1.73
C TRP A 225 -0.28 -18.76 2.36
N TRP A 226 -0.77 -19.75 1.61
CA TRP A 226 -0.97 -21.12 2.13
C TRP A 226 0.34 -21.82 2.44
N SER A 227 1.39 -21.60 1.65
CA SER A 227 2.72 -22.12 1.96
C SER A 227 3.27 -21.56 3.27
N GLN A 228 3.03 -20.28 3.53
CA GLN A 228 3.39 -19.64 4.79
C GLN A 228 2.56 -20.19 5.96
N ALA A 229 1.23 -20.20 5.83
CA ALA A 229 0.31 -20.66 6.86
C ALA A 229 0.56 -22.12 7.27
N VAL A 230 0.77 -23.01 6.29
CA VAL A 230 1.02 -24.44 6.52
C VAL A 230 2.37 -24.67 7.21
N THR A 231 3.42 -23.97 6.77
CA THR A 231 4.74 -24.03 7.39
C THR A 231 4.70 -23.55 8.84
N ILE A 232 4.07 -22.41 9.10
CA ILE A 232 4.02 -21.80 10.44
C ILE A 232 3.19 -22.64 11.40
N ARG A 233 2.04 -23.17 10.95
CA ARG A 233 1.20 -24.06 11.78
C ARG A 233 1.99 -25.29 12.21
N TYR A 234 2.74 -25.90 11.29
CA TYR A 234 3.61 -27.03 11.59
C TYR A 234 4.75 -26.67 12.55
N GLU A 235 5.43 -25.52 12.35
CA GLU A 235 6.51 -25.06 13.23
C GLU A 235 6.05 -24.93 14.70
N TRP A 236 4.82 -24.47 14.93
CA TRP A 236 4.25 -24.41 16.27
C TRP A 236 3.95 -25.79 16.85
N GLU A 237 3.26 -26.66 16.11
CA GLU A 237 2.90 -28.01 16.59
C GLU A 237 4.15 -28.89 16.80
N ALA A 238 5.22 -28.65 16.05
CA ALA A 238 6.50 -29.34 16.17
C ALA A 238 7.45 -28.70 17.20
N GLY A 239 7.03 -27.63 17.90
CA GLY A 239 7.85 -26.93 18.90
C GLY A 239 9.11 -26.25 18.33
N LEU A 240 9.12 -25.93 17.03
CA LEU A 240 10.26 -25.30 16.33
C LEU A 240 10.25 -23.77 16.45
N ARG A 241 9.11 -23.20 16.85
CA ARG A 241 8.91 -21.76 17.02
C ARG A 241 8.43 -21.48 18.44
N LYS A 242 9.12 -20.59 19.15
CA LYS A 242 8.67 -20.04 20.45
C LYS A 242 7.65 -18.93 20.19
N ASP A 243 6.71 -18.77 21.12
CA ASP A 243 5.73 -17.67 21.09
C ASP A 243 6.41 -16.29 21.12
#